data_AF-A0A2E4B9Z8-F1
#
_entry.id   AF-A0A2E4B9Z8-F1
#
_cell.length_a   1.000
_cell.length_b   1.000
_cell.length_c   1.000
_cell.angle_alpha   90.00
_cell.angle_beta   90.00
_cell.angle_gamma   90.00
#
_symmetry.space_group_name_H-M   'P 1'
#
loop_
_entity.id
_entity.type
_entity.pdbx_description
1 polymer ?
#
loop_
_entity_poly.entity_id
_entity_poly.type
_entity_poly.pdbx_seq_one_letter_code
_entity_poly.pdbx_strand_id
1 'polypeptide(L)'
;MYCNLDSLLQGCLKKRVPLPPKRVALLIEGFPRPCHPIVEFAKLLYLLRLNGAKATFVVDWQEIRERGLSSRVAEMMKLLRHNEHEVAIKFKSDLCGGAKLNQHAVEALHFLQRVYGITVVSAKVGRSLTADHGAFASLGLTVVDGVPNQIVLQDTETVLLDLTLALHDVREMKCVCVKEVCK
;
A
#
# COMPACT_ATOMS: atom_id res chain seq x y z
N MET A 1 14.99 -31.36 -49.36
CA MET A 1 15.85 -31.47 -48.16
C MET A 1 15.66 -30.22 -47.31
N TYR A 2 14.53 -30.08 -46.61
CA TYR A 2 14.22 -28.93 -45.74
C TYR A 2 13.22 -29.37 -44.65
N CYS A 3 13.67 -30.17 -43.68
CA CYS A 3 12.80 -30.59 -42.56
C CYS A 3 13.54 -30.64 -41.22
N ASN A 4 14.47 -29.72 -40.94
CA ASN A 4 15.18 -29.74 -39.65
C ASN A 4 15.61 -28.37 -39.09
N LEU A 5 15.15 -27.24 -39.65
CA LEU A 5 15.42 -25.94 -39.01
C LEU A 5 14.40 -25.61 -37.91
N ASP A 6 13.12 -25.95 -38.12
CA ASP A 6 12.04 -25.61 -37.17
C ASP A 6 12.15 -26.38 -35.85
N SER A 7 12.59 -27.65 -35.90
CA SER A 7 12.84 -28.49 -34.73
C SER A 7 14.08 -28.06 -33.92
N LEU A 8 15.09 -27.47 -34.57
CA LEU A 8 16.27 -26.90 -33.91
C LEU A 8 15.96 -25.55 -33.24
N LEU A 9 15.15 -24.71 -33.89
CA LEU A 9 14.76 -23.41 -33.34
C LEU A 9 13.78 -23.53 -32.16
N GLN A 10 12.94 -24.57 -32.11
CA GLN A 10 12.09 -24.85 -30.93
C GLN A 10 12.90 -25.18 -29.67
N GLY A 11 14.07 -25.80 -29.80
CA GLY A 11 14.96 -26.10 -28.67
C GLY A 11 15.65 -24.85 -28.10
N CYS A 12 15.99 -23.88 -28.97
CA CYS A 12 16.68 -22.65 -28.60
C CYS A 12 15.73 -21.50 -28.20
N LEU A 13 14.48 -21.54 -28.66
CA LEU A 13 13.44 -20.55 -28.38
C LEU A 13 12.41 -21.07 -27.37
N LYS A 14 12.85 -21.72 -26.28
CA LYS A 14 12.05 -21.65 -25.05
C LYS A 14 11.89 -20.16 -24.79
N LYS A 15 10.67 -19.62 -24.99
CA LYS A 15 10.30 -18.28 -24.54
C LYS A 15 10.79 -18.22 -23.11
N ARG A 16 11.91 -17.51 -22.89
CA ARG A 16 12.32 -17.07 -21.56
C ARG A 16 11.23 -16.10 -21.19
N VAL A 17 10.10 -16.60 -20.73
CA VAL A 17 9.14 -15.82 -19.97
C VAL A 17 10.01 -15.28 -18.85
N PRO A 18 10.32 -13.98 -18.83
CA PRO A 18 11.13 -13.43 -17.76
C PRO A 18 10.44 -13.87 -16.48
N LEU A 19 11.19 -14.49 -15.56
CA LEU A 19 10.62 -14.78 -14.25
C LEU A 19 10.01 -13.46 -13.76
N PRO A 20 8.75 -13.45 -13.30
CA PRO A 20 8.13 -12.23 -12.84
C PRO A 20 9.08 -11.60 -11.80
N PRO A 21 9.32 -10.29 -11.88
CA PRO A 21 10.26 -9.63 -10.97
C PRO A 21 9.84 -9.94 -9.54
N LYS A 22 10.81 -10.25 -8.68
CA LYS A 22 10.56 -10.41 -7.24
C LYS A 22 9.83 -9.16 -6.77
N ARG A 23 8.67 -9.34 -6.13
CA ARG A 23 7.84 -8.22 -5.64
C ARG A 23 8.09 -8.01 -4.17
N VAL A 24 8.10 -6.75 -3.76
CA VAL A 24 8.18 -6.33 -2.36
C VAL A 24 7.06 -5.34 -2.09
N ALA A 25 6.31 -5.54 -1.01
CA ALA A 25 5.28 -4.59 -0.59
C ALA A 25 5.95 -3.42 0.14
N LEU A 26 5.76 -2.19 -0.33
CA LEU A 26 6.25 -1.00 0.38
C LEU A 26 5.10 -0.34 1.14
N LEU A 27 5.21 -0.28 2.46
CA LEU A 27 4.24 0.36 3.34
C LEU A 27 4.84 1.63 3.93
N ILE A 28 4.04 2.70 3.98
CA ILE A 28 4.39 3.95 4.66
C ILE A 28 3.34 4.22 5.73
N GLU A 29 3.72 4.17 7.00
CA GLU A 29 2.81 4.22 8.15
C GLU A 29 2.83 5.54 8.89
N GLY A 30 1.73 5.86 9.57
CA GLY A 30 1.59 7.15 10.26
C GLY A 30 1.27 8.30 9.32
N PHE A 31 0.81 7.98 8.10
CA PHE A 31 0.48 8.96 7.10
C PHE A 31 -0.99 9.43 7.22
N PRO A 32 -1.28 10.71 6.95
CA PRO A 32 -0.34 11.82 6.87
C PRO A 32 0.09 12.25 8.27
N ARG A 33 1.40 12.46 8.49
CA ARG A 33 1.85 12.98 9.78
C ARG A 33 1.27 14.38 10.07
N PRO A 34 1.10 14.76 11.35
CA PRO A 34 0.70 16.11 11.72
C PRO A 34 1.60 17.17 11.07
N CYS A 35 0.99 18.19 10.48
CA CYS A 35 1.69 19.28 9.79
C CYS A 35 2.60 18.85 8.61
N HIS A 36 2.41 17.66 8.01
CA HIS A 36 3.21 17.21 6.87
C HIS A 36 3.31 18.32 5.79
N PRO A 37 4.52 18.76 5.41
CA PRO A 37 4.69 19.73 4.35
C PRO A 37 4.25 19.13 3.01
N ILE A 38 3.35 19.79 2.28
CA ILE A 38 2.85 19.29 0.98
C ILE A 38 4.00 19.09 -0.03
N VAL A 39 5.03 19.93 0.05
CA VAL A 39 6.23 19.87 -0.81
C VAL A 39 7.04 18.60 -0.52
N GLU A 40 7.20 18.25 0.74
CA GLU A 40 7.90 17.02 1.14
C GLU A 40 7.13 15.79 0.66
N PHE A 41 5.79 15.83 0.77
CA PHE A 41 4.95 14.76 0.28
C PHE A 41 5.04 14.62 -1.25
N ALA A 42 5.04 15.73 -1.97
CA ALA A 42 5.25 15.73 -3.41
C ALA A 42 6.62 15.16 -3.80
N LYS A 43 7.68 15.45 -3.04
CA LYS A 43 9.02 14.85 -3.23
C LYS A 43 8.99 13.34 -3.00
N LEU A 44 8.29 12.87 -1.96
CA LEU A 44 8.12 11.45 -1.68
C LEU A 44 7.48 10.74 -2.87
N LEU A 45 6.36 11.27 -3.39
CA LEU A 45 5.68 10.71 -4.55
C LEU A 45 6.55 10.77 -5.82
N TYR A 46 7.34 11.83 -5.97
CA TYR A 46 8.28 11.95 -7.07
C TYR A 46 9.36 10.86 -7.03
N LEU A 47 9.93 10.56 -5.86
CA LEU A 47 10.91 9.48 -5.70
C LEU A 47 10.31 8.11 -6.04
N LEU A 48 9.09 7.82 -5.56
CA LEU A 48 8.38 6.59 -5.91
C LEU A 48 8.18 6.48 -7.42
N ARG A 49 7.72 7.55 -8.06
CA ARG A 49 7.50 7.59 -9.52
C ARG A 49 8.80 7.39 -10.30
N LEU A 50 9.89 8.06 -9.90
CA LEU A 50 11.19 7.98 -10.57
C LEU A 50 11.75 6.55 -10.55
N ASN A 51 11.47 5.79 -9.49
CA ASN A 51 11.88 4.40 -9.36
C ASN A 51 10.83 3.39 -9.86
N GLY A 52 9.73 3.86 -10.47
CA GLY A 52 8.62 2.99 -10.91
C GLY A 52 7.96 2.20 -9.77
N ALA A 53 8.09 2.69 -8.53
CA ALA A 53 7.62 2.04 -7.32
C ALA A 53 6.19 2.46 -6.98
N LYS A 54 5.41 1.50 -6.48
CA LYS A 54 4.13 1.76 -5.81
C LYS A 54 4.25 1.43 -4.32
N ALA A 55 3.35 2.01 -3.54
CA ALA A 55 3.39 1.95 -2.09
C ALA A 55 1.95 1.98 -1.54
N THR A 56 1.78 1.38 -0.37
CA THR A 56 0.55 1.39 0.40
C THR A 56 0.74 2.34 1.59
N PHE A 57 0.00 3.44 1.59
CA PHE A 57 0.00 4.42 2.67
C PHE A 57 -0.98 3.97 3.74
N VAL A 58 -0.48 3.70 4.93
CA VAL A 58 -1.26 3.25 6.08
C VAL A 58 -1.67 4.46 6.91
N VAL A 59 -2.97 4.67 6.97
CA VAL A 59 -3.59 5.86 7.54
C VAL A 59 -4.36 5.50 8.80
N ASP A 60 -4.13 6.23 9.89
CA ASP A 60 -4.87 6.01 11.14
C ASP A 60 -6.31 6.54 11.01
N TRP A 61 -7.29 5.65 11.19
CA TRP A 61 -8.69 6.04 11.09
C TRP A 61 -9.08 7.10 12.11
N GLN A 62 -8.56 7.02 13.33
CA GLN A 62 -8.90 7.98 14.38
C GLN A 62 -8.39 9.38 14.01
N GLU A 63 -7.19 9.47 13.45
CA GLU A 63 -6.63 10.75 13.01
C GLU A 63 -7.40 11.33 11.83
N ILE A 64 -7.79 10.52 10.84
CA ILE A 64 -8.63 10.98 9.73
C ILE A 64 -10.01 11.41 10.20
N ARG A 65 -10.59 10.70 11.17
CA ARG A 65 -11.90 11.05 11.70
C ARG A 65 -11.87 12.39 12.43
N GLU A 66 -10.81 12.67 13.18
CA GLU A 66 -10.68 13.91 13.95
C GLU A 66 -10.18 15.10 13.10
N ARG A 67 -9.28 14.86 12.15
CA ARG A 67 -8.51 15.93 11.46
C ARG A 67 -8.51 15.82 9.94
N GLY A 68 -9.13 14.78 9.38
CA GLY A 68 -9.05 14.46 7.95
C GLY A 68 -9.63 15.53 7.04
N LEU A 69 -10.65 16.28 7.48
CA LEU A 69 -11.34 17.27 6.65
C LEU A 69 -10.53 18.51 6.28
N SER A 70 -9.25 18.61 6.69
CA SER A 70 -8.39 19.69 6.25
C SER A 70 -8.14 19.64 4.73
N SER A 71 -8.06 20.82 4.10
CA SER A 71 -7.74 20.94 2.67
C SER A 71 -6.44 20.24 2.31
N ARG A 72 -5.45 20.31 3.20
CA ARG A 72 -4.14 19.70 3.01
C ARG A 72 -4.21 18.17 2.95
N VAL A 73 -4.94 17.53 3.87
CA VAL A 73 -5.13 16.07 3.83
C VAL A 73 -5.92 15.67 2.58
N ALA A 74 -6.94 16.45 2.21
CA ALA A 74 -7.69 16.19 0.98
C ALA A 74 -6.80 16.27 -0.29
N GLU A 75 -5.90 17.24 -0.38
CA GLU A 75 -4.92 17.35 -1.47
C GLU A 75 -3.97 16.15 -1.50
N MET A 76 -3.42 15.76 -0.34
CA MET A 76 -2.56 14.59 -0.24
C MET A 76 -3.26 13.29 -0.67
N MET A 77 -4.49 13.06 -0.20
CA MET A 77 -5.30 11.92 -0.60
C MET A 77 -5.60 11.90 -2.11
N LYS A 78 -5.92 13.07 -2.69
CA LYS A 78 -6.07 13.19 -4.15
C LYS A 78 -4.79 12.80 -4.87
N LEU A 79 -3.63 13.28 -4.42
CA LEU A 79 -2.34 12.95 -5.02
C LEU A 79 -2.03 11.44 -4.94
N LEU A 80 -2.33 10.77 -3.83
CA LEU A 80 -2.20 9.30 -3.72
C LEU A 80 -3.02 8.59 -4.80
N ARG A 81 -4.29 8.97 -4.93
CA ARG A 81 -5.20 8.40 -5.93
C ARG A 81 -4.71 8.62 -7.35
N HIS A 82 -4.28 9.84 -7.69
CA HIS A 82 -3.79 10.17 -9.05
C HIS A 82 -2.50 9.43 -9.40
N ASN A 83 -1.68 9.10 -8.41
CA ASN A 83 -0.45 8.32 -8.60
C ASN A 83 -0.67 6.82 -8.42
N GLU A 84 -1.92 6.37 -8.28
CA GLU A 84 -2.32 4.97 -8.13
C GLU A 84 -1.65 4.26 -6.94
N HIS A 85 -1.31 5.01 -5.88
CA HIS A 85 -0.90 4.42 -4.62
C HIS A 85 -2.12 3.87 -3.88
N GLU A 86 -1.88 2.84 -3.07
CA GLU A 86 -2.92 2.25 -2.25
C GLU A 86 -3.03 3.00 -0.92
N VAL A 87 -4.26 3.12 -0.40
CA VAL A 87 -4.50 3.56 0.97
C VAL A 87 -4.99 2.35 1.77
N ALA A 88 -4.32 2.06 2.87
CA ALA A 88 -4.77 1.10 3.87
C ALA A 88 -5.17 1.84 5.15
N ILE A 89 -6.15 1.30 5.88
CA ILE A 89 -6.64 1.92 7.13
C ILE A 89 -6.12 1.14 8.32
N LYS A 90 -5.51 1.84 9.27
CA LYS A 90 -5.14 1.31 10.57
C LYS A 90 -6.22 1.66 11.59
N PHE A 91 -6.66 0.63 12.33
CA PHE A 91 -7.58 0.79 13.45
C PHE A 91 -6.82 0.69 14.78
N LYS A 92 -7.26 1.44 15.80
CA LYS A 92 -6.69 1.33 17.15
C LYS A 92 -6.93 -0.07 17.72
N SER A 93 -5.90 -0.59 18.40
CA SER A 93 -5.91 -1.88 19.09
C SER A 93 -6.96 -1.97 20.20
N ASP A 94 -7.33 -0.83 20.77
CA ASP A 94 -8.14 -0.76 22.00
C ASP A 94 -9.65 -0.84 21.71
N LEU A 95 -10.04 -1.04 20.45
CA LEU A 95 -11.44 -1.26 20.05
C LEU A 95 -11.88 -2.65 20.53
N CYS A 96 -12.25 -2.75 21.81
CA CYS A 96 -12.77 -3.98 22.40
C CYS A 96 -14.08 -4.40 21.70
N GLY A 97 -13.99 -5.43 20.84
CA GLY A 97 -15.11 -6.18 20.27
C GLY A 97 -15.27 -6.03 18.76
N GLY A 98 -15.32 -7.16 18.04
CA GLY A 98 -15.42 -7.20 16.57
C GLY A 98 -16.61 -6.45 15.97
N ALA A 99 -17.72 -6.27 16.70
CA ALA A 99 -18.86 -5.47 16.26
C ALA A 99 -18.53 -3.96 16.14
N LYS A 100 -17.79 -3.42 17.13
CA LYS A 100 -17.34 -2.01 17.07
C LYS A 100 -16.31 -1.84 15.96
N LEU A 101 -15.38 -2.79 15.83
CA LEU A 101 -14.39 -2.75 14.76
C LEU A 101 -15.03 -2.75 13.37
N ASN A 102 -16.04 -3.60 13.15
CA ASN A 102 -16.82 -3.63 11.91
C ASN A 102 -17.52 -2.29 11.64
N GLN A 103 -18.15 -1.69 12.65
CA GLN A 103 -18.80 -0.40 12.50
C GLN A 103 -17.78 0.69 12.12
N HIS A 104 -16.64 0.75 12.81
CA HIS A 104 -15.56 1.70 12.51
C HIS A 104 -14.98 1.46 11.11
N ALA A 105 -14.83 0.20 10.69
CA ALA A 105 -14.36 -0.14 9.36
C ALA A 105 -15.33 0.35 8.29
N VAL A 106 -16.62 0.05 8.42
CA VAL A 106 -17.67 0.50 7.49
C VAL A 106 -17.72 2.04 7.42
N GLU A 107 -17.65 2.73 8.57
CA GLU A 107 -17.59 4.20 8.62
C GLU A 107 -16.38 4.73 7.84
N ALA A 108 -15.21 4.13 8.07
CA ALA A 108 -13.97 4.55 7.43
C ALA A 108 -14.00 4.33 5.90
N LEU A 109 -14.51 3.18 5.44
CA LEU A 109 -14.66 2.88 4.02
C LEU A 109 -15.59 3.88 3.33
N HIS A 110 -16.76 4.14 3.92
CA HIS A 110 -17.70 5.11 3.37
C HIS A 110 -17.14 6.53 3.38
N PHE A 111 -16.46 6.93 4.45
CA PHE A 111 -15.87 8.26 4.56
C PHE A 111 -14.81 8.48 3.49
N LEU A 112 -13.82 7.59 3.37
CA LEU A 112 -12.73 7.75 2.39
C LEU A 112 -13.25 7.69 0.95
N GLN A 113 -14.26 6.86 0.67
CA GLN A 113 -14.89 6.80 -0.64
C GLN A 113 -15.68 8.07 -0.95
N ARG A 114 -16.45 8.63 0.00
CA ARG A 114 -17.29 9.81 -0.26
C ARG A 114 -16.48 11.11 -0.29
N VAL A 115 -15.54 11.27 0.64
CA VAL A 115 -14.80 12.53 0.83
C VAL A 115 -13.62 12.61 -0.14
N TYR A 116 -12.88 11.51 -0.33
CA TYR A 116 -11.68 11.50 -1.18
C TYR A 116 -11.84 10.71 -2.47
N GLY A 117 -12.94 9.95 -2.65
CA GLY A 117 -13.10 9.06 -3.79
C GLY A 117 -12.02 7.97 -3.82
N ILE A 118 -11.61 7.48 -2.65
CA ILE A 118 -10.60 6.43 -2.50
C ILE A 118 -11.30 5.15 -2.04
N THR A 119 -11.15 4.09 -2.84
CA THR A 119 -11.59 2.76 -2.47
C THR A 119 -10.48 2.06 -1.71
N VAL A 120 -10.73 1.78 -0.43
CA VAL A 120 -9.80 1.04 0.42
C VAL A 120 -10.07 -0.45 0.28
N VAL A 121 -9.00 -1.21 0.07
CA VAL A 121 -9.04 -2.69 -0.07
C VAL A 121 -8.14 -3.40 0.94
N SER A 122 -7.44 -2.62 1.79
CA SER A 122 -6.49 -3.13 2.77
C SER A 122 -6.66 -2.46 4.12
N ALA A 123 -6.44 -3.21 5.20
CA ALA A 123 -6.51 -2.75 6.57
C ALA A 123 -5.33 -3.27 7.39
N LYS A 124 -4.87 -2.47 8.35
CA LYS A 124 -3.85 -2.85 9.33
C LYS A 124 -4.50 -3.00 10.70
N VAL A 125 -4.21 -4.11 11.36
CA VAL A 125 -4.80 -4.45 12.65
C VAL A 125 -3.65 -4.77 13.59
N GLY A 126 -3.50 -3.99 14.67
CA GLY A 126 -2.43 -4.24 15.64
C GLY A 126 -2.41 -5.71 16.12
N ARG A 127 -1.22 -6.23 16.42
CA ARG A 127 -0.93 -7.65 16.74
C ARG A 127 -1.85 -8.34 17.75
N SER A 128 -2.66 -7.60 18.52
CA SER A 128 -3.56 -8.15 19.55
C SER A 128 -4.92 -8.65 19.04
N LEU A 129 -5.30 -8.42 17.77
CA LEU A 129 -6.67 -8.61 17.27
C LEU A 129 -6.77 -9.73 16.22
N THR A 130 -6.00 -10.81 16.38
CA THR A 130 -6.02 -11.96 15.45
C THR A 130 -7.41 -12.58 15.27
N ALA A 131 -8.30 -12.46 16.27
CA ALA A 131 -9.68 -12.90 16.22
C ALA A 131 -10.58 -12.13 15.20
N ASP A 132 -10.14 -10.97 14.70
CA ASP A 132 -10.96 -10.08 13.88
C ASP A 132 -10.71 -10.18 12.36
N HIS A 133 -9.87 -11.12 11.92
CA HIS A 133 -9.62 -11.35 10.47
C HIS A 133 -10.91 -11.69 9.70
N GLY A 134 -11.84 -12.42 10.33
CA GLY A 134 -13.13 -12.76 9.73
C GLY A 134 -14.04 -11.55 9.51
N ALA A 135 -13.93 -10.53 10.37
CA ALA A 135 -14.69 -9.28 10.27
C ALA A 135 -14.31 -8.51 9.00
N PHE A 136 -13.00 -8.33 8.76
CA PHE A 136 -12.48 -7.65 7.58
C PHE A 136 -12.72 -8.41 6.27
N ALA A 137 -12.66 -9.74 6.29
CA ALA A 137 -12.94 -10.56 5.13
C ALA A 137 -14.38 -10.33 4.60
N SER A 138 -15.36 -10.18 5.50
CA SER A 138 -16.75 -9.88 5.12
C SER A 138 -16.94 -8.52 4.45
N LEU A 139 -16.00 -7.60 4.68
CA LEU A 139 -15.96 -6.25 4.10
C LEU A 139 -15.07 -6.19 2.84
N GLY A 140 -14.49 -7.31 2.42
CA GLY A 140 -13.57 -7.36 1.27
C GLY A 140 -12.21 -6.72 1.55
N LEU A 141 -11.82 -6.59 2.83
CA LEU A 141 -10.56 -5.98 3.23
C LEU A 141 -9.47 -7.04 3.46
N THR A 142 -8.29 -6.78 2.91
CA THR A 142 -7.09 -7.60 3.11
C THR A 142 -6.30 -7.09 4.31
N VAL A 143 -5.96 -7.96 5.25
CA VAL A 143 -5.14 -7.58 6.42
C VAL A 143 -3.67 -7.53 6.03
N VAL A 144 -3.02 -6.37 6.20
CA VAL A 144 -1.64 -6.15 5.73
C VAL A 144 -0.57 -6.82 6.60
N ASP A 145 -0.87 -7.10 7.88
CA ASP A 145 0.13 -7.62 8.85
C ASP A 145 0.66 -9.03 8.52
N GLY A 146 -0.01 -9.77 7.62
CA GLY A 146 0.37 -11.12 7.19
C GLY A 146 1.08 -11.19 5.83
N VAL A 147 1.39 -10.06 5.20
CA VAL A 147 1.93 -10.05 3.83
C VAL A 147 3.42 -10.39 3.83
N PRO A 148 3.87 -11.41 3.08
CA PRO A 148 5.29 -11.75 3.00
C PRO A 148 6.07 -10.69 2.20
N ASN A 149 7.36 -10.53 2.52
CA ASN A 149 8.27 -9.60 1.83
C ASN A 149 7.76 -8.16 1.79
N GLN A 150 7.62 -7.57 2.98
CA GLN A 150 7.23 -6.18 3.16
C GLN A 150 8.39 -5.32 3.69
N ILE A 151 8.46 -4.08 3.21
CA ILE A 151 9.27 -3.00 3.78
C ILE A 151 8.29 -2.01 4.39
N VAL A 152 8.51 -1.66 5.65
CA VAL A 152 7.67 -0.72 6.39
C VAL A 152 8.50 0.50 6.74
N LEU A 153 8.09 1.65 6.24
CA LEU A 153 8.63 2.96 6.58
C LEU A 153 7.65 3.70 7.48
N GLN A 154 8.15 4.51 8.39
CA GLN A 154 7.32 5.43 9.18
C GLN A 154 7.37 6.81 8.54
N ASP A 155 6.23 7.49 8.48
CA ASP A 155 6.11 8.87 8.03
C ASP A 155 6.62 9.82 9.11
N THR A 156 7.93 9.95 9.17
CA THR A 156 8.69 10.87 10.03
C THR A 156 9.43 11.88 9.17
N GLU A 157 10.11 12.84 9.80
CA GLU A 157 10.92 13.86 9.10
C GLU A 157 12.05 13.27 8.23
N THR A 158 12.43 12.01 8.47
CA THR A 158 13.48 11.29 7.72
C THR A 158 12.92 10.41 6.59
N VAL A 159 11.60 10.37 6.39
CA VAL A 159 10.95 9.42 5.47
C VAL A 159 11.52 9.47 4.04
N LEU A 160 11.96 10.64 3.56
CA LEU A 160 12.59 10.76 2.25
C LEU A 160 13.95 10.05 2.16
N LEU A 161 14.76 10.14 3.21
CA LEU A 161 16.04 9.45 3.30
C LEU A 161 15.80 7.95 3.41
N ASP A 162 14.90 7.54 4.31
CA ASP A 162 14.58 6.14 4.56
C ASP A 162 13.99 5.47 3.30
N LEU A 163 13.14 6.19 2.56
CA LEU A 163 12.63 5.74 1.27
C LEU A 163 13.74 5.58 0.24
N THR A 164 14.69 6.51 0.17
CA THR A 164 15.80 6.44 -0.78
C THR A 164 16.67 5.21 -0.51
N LEU A 165 16.99 4.95 0.76
CA LEU A 165 17.73 3.76 1.19
C LEU A 165 16.96 2.49 0.87
N ALA A 166 15.67 2.44 1.22
CA ALA A 166 14.83 1.28 0.94
C ALA A 166 14.77 0.95 -0.55
N LEU A 167 14.52 1.94 -1.41
CA LEU A 167 14.46 1.76 -2.87
C LEU A 167 15.80 1.32 -3.45
N HIS A 168 16.92 1.80 -2.91
CA HIS A 168 18.25 1.35 -3.31
C HIS A 168 18.46 -0.14 -2.98
N ASP A 169 18.06 -0.57 -1.79
CA ASP A 169 18.24 -1.95 -1.32
C ASP A 169 17.39 -2.96 -2.11
N VAL A 170 16.25 -2.52 -2.65
CA VAL A 170 15.36 -3.35 -3.46
C VAL A 170 15.37 -3.01 -4.95
N ARG A 171 16.46 -2.40 -5.46
CA ARG A 171 16.59 -2.01 -6.88
C ARG A 171 16.38 -3.15 -7.89
N GLU A 172 16.61 -4.39 -7.48
CA GLU A 172 16.39 -5.59 -8.32
C GLU A 172 14.97 -6.17 -8.18
N MET A 173 14.14 -5.59 -7.31
CA MET A 173 12.78 -6.00 -7.03
C MET A 173 11.78 -4.93 -7.49
N LYS A 174 10.54 -5.34 -7.74
CA LYS A 174 9.45 -4.41 -8.03
C LYS A 174 8.73 -4.05 -6.73
N CYS A 175 8.83 -2.79 -6.32
CA CYS A 175 8.02 -2.24 -5.24
C CYS A 175 6.57 -2.09 -5.69
N VAL A 176 5.67 -2.77 -4.99
CA VAL A 176 4.23 -2.79 -5.32
C VAL A 176 3.38 -2.48 -4.10
N CYS A 177 2.12 -2.14 -4.36
CA CYS A 177 1.09 -2.06 -3.32
C CYS A 177 0.80 -3.45 -2.73
N VAL A 178 0.37 -3.51 -1.47
CA VAL A 178 0.01 -4.75 -0.77
C VAL A 178 -0.99 -5.60 -1.56
N LYS A 179 -2.02 -4.97 -2.15
CA LYS A 179 -3.03 -5.68 -2.98
C LYS A 179 -2.46 -6.45 -4.18
N GLU A 180 -1.23 -6.17 -4.61
CA GLU A 180 -0.56 -6.83 -5.74
C GLU A 180 0.37 -7.97 -5.31
N VAL A 181 0.62 -8.11 -4.00
CA VAL A 181 1.37 -9.22 -3.41
C VAL A 181 0.43 -10.35 -2.99
N CYS A 182 -0.81 -10.01 -2.59
CA CYS A 182 -1.82 -10.99 -2.17
C CYS A 182 -2.59 -11.67 -3.33
N LYS A 183 -2.23 -11.40 -4.59
CA LYS A 183 -2.80 -12.01 -5.80
C LYS A 183 -1.84 -13.01 -6.41
#